data_AF-A0A3E0UJF7-F1
#
_entry.id   AF-A0A3E0UJF7-F1
#
_cell.length_a   1.000
_cell.length_b   1.000
_cell.length_c   1.000
_cell.angle_alpha   90.00
_cell.angle_beta   90.00
_cell.angle_gamma   90.00
#
_symmetry.space_group_name_H-M   'P 1'
#
loop_
_entity.id
_entity.type
_entity.pdbx_description
1 polymer ?
#
loop_
_entity_poly.entity_id
_entity_poly.type
_entity_poly.pdbx_seq_one_letter_code
_entity_poly.pdbx_strand_id
1 'polypeptide(L)'
;MMVNKRRKSSQDIGKQNAKKIADWVNTSPIIPLYQGRINKTQIFKMHNVPKSTLDTNEDLQKLFAPDGPIEKLVRKQKGLEIELPEDVEEESSAKEDLKNTVSNSELELKVKALETQLNSIQLDLASEEFLLATGRYIPKLYLDDGDV
;
A
#
# COMPACT_ATOMS: atom_id res chain seq x y z
N MET A 1 41.43 2.47 31.93
CA MET A 1 41.65 1.98 30.55
C MET A 1 40.70 2.72 29.62
N MET A 2 41.21 3.62 28.78
CA MET A 2 40.41 4.24 27.71
C MET A 2 40.23 3.20 26.59
N VAL A 3 39.01 2.72 26.41
CA VAL A 3 38.68 1.78 25.33
C VAL A 3 38.71 2.59 24.03
N ASN A 4 39.82 2.50 23.29
CA ASN A 4 39.93 3.08 21.96
C ASN A 4 38.88 2.43 21.05
N LYS A 5 37.74 3.11 20.89
CA LYS A 5 36.70 2.75 19.92
C LYS A 5 37.30 2.96 18.53
N ARG A 6 37.93 1.92 17.97
CA ARG A 6 38.42 1.93 16.58
C ARG A 6 37.27 2.41 15.71
N ARG A 7 37.46 3.55 15.02
CA ARG A 7 36.45 4.10 14.10
C ARG A 7 36.20 3.00 13.05
N LYS A 8 35.00 2.41 13.09
CA LYS A 8 34.60 1.39 12.12
C LYS A 8 34.63 2.03 10.73
N SER A 9 35.16 1.31 9.74
CA SER A 9 35.14 1.77 8.36
C SER A 9 33.70 2.03 7.92
N SER A 10 33.47 3.01 7.05
CA SER A 10 32.15 3.28 6.48
C SER A 10 31.54 2.02 5.84
N GLN A 11 32.38 1.18 5.25
CA GLN A 11 32.01 -0.13 4.70
C GLN A 11 31.52 -1.10 5.78
N ASP A 12 32.20 -1.17 6.93
CA ASP A 12 31.81 -2.04 8.04
C ASP A 12 30.48 -1.61 8.68
N ILE A 13 30.24 -0.29 8.73
CA ILE A 13 28.98 0.28 9.21
C ILE A 13 27.85 -0.10 8.23
N GLY A 14 28.11 0.00 6.92
CA GLY A 14 27.18 -0.47 5.89
C GLY A 14 26.78 -1.92 6.06
N LYS A 15 27.77 -2.82 6.19
CA LYS A 15 27.53 -4.27 6.40
C LYS A 15 26.74 -4.54 7.68
N GLN A 16 27.06 -3.86 8.79
CA GLN A 16 26.30 -4.00 10.04
C GLN A 16 24.86 -3.53 9.91
N ASN A 17 24.61 -2.46 9.17
CA ASN A 17 23.27 -1.95 8.94
C ASN A 17 22.45 -2.89 8.05
N ALA A 18 23.05 -3.45 6.99
CA ALA A 18 22.42 -4.46 6.16
C ALA A 18 22.05 -5.70 6.98
N LYS A 19 22.98 -6.18 7.82
CA LYS A 19 22.72 -7.32 8.71
C LYS A 19 21.56 -7.05 9.68
N LYS A 20 21.51 -5.88 10.30
CA LYS A 20 20.39 -5.51 11.20
C LYS A 20 19.03 -5.57 10.51
N ILE A 21 18.95 -5.05 9.28
CA ILE A 21 17.71 -5.06 8.51
C ILE A 21 17.38 -6.49 8.08
N ALA A 22 18.36 -7.28 7.65
CA ALA A 22 18.17 -8.70 7.33
C ALA A 22 17.67 -9.50 8.53
N ASP A 23 18.30 -9.35 9.70
CA ASP A 23 17.90 -9.99 10.94
C ASP A 23 16.48 -9.57 11.34
N TRP A 24 16.15 -8.28 11.18
CA TRP A 24 14.79 -7.79 11.40
C TRP A 24 13.80 -8.46 10.44
N VAL A 25 14.07 -8.53 9.14
CA VAL A 25 13.18 -9.21 8.17
C VAL A 25 12.99 -10.69 8.52
N ASN A 26 14.03 -11.37 8.99
CA ASN A 26 13.95 -12.77 9.40
C ASN A 26 13.00 -12.99 10.60
N THR A 27 12.76 -11.97 11.43
CA THR A 27 11.75 -12.04 12.51
C THR A 27 10.31 -11.94 12.03
N SER A 28 10.08 -11.88 10.71
CA SER A 28 8.77 -11.71 10.08
C SER A 28 7.95 -10.51 10.60
N PRO A 29 8.53 -9.30 10.59
CA PRO A 29 7.90 -8.09 11.10
C PRO A 29 6.87 -7.54 10.09
N ILE A 30 5.91 -6.75 10.58
CA ILE A 30 4.99 -6.01 9.70
C ILE A 30 5.77 -4.93 8.95
N ILE A 31 5.80 -5.03 7.62
CA ILE A 31 6.55 -4.07 6.79
C ILE A 31 5.70 -2.82 6.59
N PRO A 32 6.22 -1.62 6.92
CA PRO A 32 5.49 -0.39 6.70
C PRO A 32 5.35 -0.11 5.19
N LEU A 33 4.13 0.19 4.77
CA LEU A 33 3.79 0.52 3.39
C LEU A 33 3.37 1.99 3.26
N TYR A 34 3.65 2.59 2.11
CA TYR A 34 3.13 3.90 1.74
C TYR A 34 2.58 3.81 0.32
N GLN A 35 1.30 4.13 0.14
CA GLN A 35 0.59 4.01 -1.15
C GLN A 35 0.75 2.60 -1.78
N GLY A 36 0.67 1.55 -0.96
CA GLY A 36 0.77 0.15 -1.40
C GLY A 36 2.18 -0.37 -1.70
N ARG A 37 3.21 0.49 -1.67
CA ARG A 37 4.63 0.14 -1.90
C ARG A 37 5.42 0.12 -0.58
N ILE A 38 6.56 -0.57 -0.55
CA ILE A 38 7.45 -0.59 0.62
C ILE A 38 7.87 0.84 0.99
N ASN A 39 7.58 1.25 2.23
CA ASN A 39 8.05 2.53 2.74
C ASN A 39 9.50 2.40 3.23
N LYS A 40 10.45 2.45 2.28
CA LYS A 40 11.89 2.37 2.55
C LYS A 40 12.28 3.37 3.64
N THR A 41 11.88 4.64 3.50
CA THR A 41 12.20 5.72 4.45
C THR A 41 11.84 5.37 5.89
N GLN A 42 10.68 4.76 6.11
CA GLN A 42 10.25 4.36 7.46
C GLN A 42 11.13 3.25 8.03
N ILE A 43 11.47 2.24 7.22
CA ILE A 43 12.37 1.14 7.63
C ILE A 43 13.76 1.70 7.97
N PHE A 44 14.29 2.59 7.13
CA PHE A 44 15.57 3.27 7.39
C PHE A 44 15.55 4.07 8.70
N LYS A 45 14.44 4.77 9.00
CA LYS A 45 14.25 5.47 10.28
C LYS A 45 14.21 4.50 11.47
N MET A 46 13.51 3.38 11.37
CA MET A 46 13.42 2.38 12.44
C MET A 46 14.79 1.80 12.83
N HIS A 47 15.69 1.66 11.86
CA HIS A 47 17.03 1.09 12.08
C HIS A 47 18.15 2.14 12.23
N ASN A 48 17.81 3.43 12.27
CA ASN A 48 18.77 4.55 12.31
C ASN A 48 19.82 4.48 11.18
N VAL A 49 19.39 4.13 9.97
CA VAL A 49 20.25 4.04 8.78
C VAL A 49 19.94 5.23 7.86
N PRO A 50 20.94 6.00 7.41
CA PRO A 50 20.73 7.07 6.44
C PRO A 50 20.21 6.53 5.11
N LYS A 51 19.26 7.25 4.48
CA LYS A 51 18.71 6.87 3.17
C LYS A 51 19.79 6.78 2.09
N SER A 52 20.81 7.64 2.15
CA SER A 52 21.95 7.62 1.22
C SER A 52 22.74 6.32 1.25
N THR A 53 22.66 5.54 2.33
CA THR A 53 23.34 4.24 2.44
C THR A 53 22.70 3.18 1.54
N LEU A 54 21.45 3.36 1.11
CA LEU A 54 20.80 2.45 0.16
C LEU A 54 21.55 2.42 -1.18
N ASP A 55 21.95 3.58 -1.70
CA ASP A 55 22.54 3.68 -3.04
C ASP A 55 24.02 3.26 -3.03
N THR A 56 24.70 3.33 -1.88
CA THR A 56 26.12 2.99 -1.74
C THR A 56 26.38 1.56 -1.28
N ASN A 57 25.38 0.85 -0.75
CA ASN A 57 25.55 -0.49 -0.20
C ASN A 57 24.73 -1.52 -0.97
N GLU A 58 25.42 -2.38 -1.72
CA GLU A 58 24.84 -3.47 -2.50
C GLU A 58 24.00 -4.45 -1.65
N ASP A 59 24.39 -4.72 -0.40
CA ASP A 59 23.66 -5.64 0.46
C ASP A 59 22.27 -5.10 0.80
N LEU A 60 22.15 -3.78 1.02
CA LEU A 60 20.87 -3.13 1.23
C LEU A 60 20.05 -3.14 -0.07
N GLN A 61 20.67 -2.93 -1.22
CA GLN A 61 19.98 -3.00 -2.50
C GLN A 61 19.37 -4.37 -2.74
N LYS A 62 20.10 -5.45 -2.44
CA LYS A 62 19.62 -6.84 -2.52
C LYS A 62 18.42 -7.10 -1.61
N LEU A 63 18.42 -6.55 -0.39
CA LEU A 63 17.29 -6.67 0.53
C LEU A 63 16.01 -6.00 0.00
N PHE A 64 16.16 -4.84 -0.66
CA PHE A 64 15.06 -4.03 -1.21
C PHE A 64 14.80 -4.24 -2.71
N ALA A 65 15.41 -5.26 -3.31
CA ALA A 65 15.19 -5.64 -4.70
C ALA A 65 13.73 -6.08 -4.92
N PRO A 66 13.20 -6.02 -6.16
CA PRO A 66 11.83 -6.44 -6.47
C PRO A 66 11.55 -7.91 -6.14
N ASP A 67 12.57 -8.78 -6.11
CA ASP A 67 12.47 -10.15 -5.61
C ASP A 67 13.27 -10.39 -4.33
N GLY A 68 13.59 -9.30 -3.64
CA GLY A 68 14.29 -9.31 -2.36
C GLY A 68 13.44 -9.89 -1.24
N PRO A 69 14.07 -10.28 -0.11
CA PRO A 69 13.38 -10.86 1.04
C PRO A 69 12.30 -9.94 1.63
N ILE A 70 12.47 -8.61 1.54
CA ILE A 70 11.48 -7.65 2.02
C ILE A 70 10.22 -7.70 1.15
N GLU A 71 10.36 -7.71 -0.18
CA GLU A 71 9.20 -7.78 -1.08
C GLU A 71 8.49 -9.14 -0.95
N LYS A 72 9.25 -10.25 -0.85
CA LYS A 72 8.69 -11.58 -0.58
C LYS A 72 7.84 -11.58 0.69
N LEU A 73 8.31 -10.92 1.75
CA LEU A 73 7.57 -10.83 3.00
C LEU A 73 6.32 -9.96 2.91
N VAL A 74 6.36 -8.85 2.15
CA VAL A 74 5.15 -8.06 1.84
C VAL A 74 4.13 -8.88 1.06
N ARG A 75 4.55 -9.68 0.06
CA ARG A 75 3.66 -10.56 -0.70
C ARG A 75 2.97 -11.57 0.22
N LYS A 76 3.73 -12.21 1.12
CA LYS A 76 3.18 -13.10 2.15
C LYS A 76 2.17 -12.41 3.05
N GLN A 77 2.48 -11.20 3.53
CA GLN A 77 1.59 -10.41 4.39
C GLN A 77 0.30 -9.98 3.68
N LYS A 78 0.36 -9.72 2.37
CA LYS A 78 -0.83 -9.43 1.55
C LYS A 78 -1.66 -10.69 1.24
N GLY A 79 -1.26 -11.88 1.69
CA GLY A 79 -1.96 -13.13 1.39
C GLY A 79 -1.86 -13.53 -0.09
N LEU A 80 -0.79 -13.10 -0.77
CA LEU A 80 -0.44 -13.47 -2.15
C LEU A 80 0.55 -14.65 -2.16
N GLU A 81 0.33 -15.68 -1.33
CA GLU A 81 1.04 -16.95 -1.50
C GLU A 81 0.40 -17.69 -2.69
N ILE A 82 0.88 -17.33 -3.89
CA ILE A 82 0.94 -18.27 -5.00
C ILE A 82 2.36 -18.81 -4.95
N GLU A 83 2.51 -20.08 -4.59
CA GLU A 83 3.77 -20.81 -4.77
C GLU A 83 4.11 -20.77 -6.26
N LEU A 84 5.00 -19.86 -6.68
CA LEU A 84 5.57 -19.94 -8.02
C LEU A 84 6.78 -20.88 -7.97
N PRO A 85 6.79 -21.97 -8.74
CA PRO A 85 7.97 -22.80 -8.91
C PRO A 85 9.08 -22.04 -9.63
N GLU A 86 10.33 -22.32 -9.26
CA GLU A 86 11.54 -21.89 -9.96
C GLU A 86 11.58 -22.54 -11.36
N ASP A 87 11.45 -21.70 -12.39
CA ASP A 87 11.89 -21.85 -13.80
C ASP A 87 10.79 -21.34 -14.72
N VAL A 88 10.95 -20.13 -15.28
CA VAL A 88 10.85 -19.90 -16.73
C VAL A 88 11.57 -18.59 -17.10
N GLU A 89 12.30 -18.66 -18.20
CA GLU A 89 13.02 -17.61 -18.94
C GLU A 89 12.12 -16.44 -19.40
N GLU A 90 12.78 -15.40 -19.90
CA GLU A 90 12.21 -14.15 -20.40
C GLU A 90 11.11 -14.30 -21.48
N GLU A 91 10.29 -13.24 -21.55
CA GLU A 91 9.33 -12.88 -22.61
C GLU A 91 8.07 -13.75 -22.77
N SER A 92 6.94 -13.24 -22.26
CA SER A 92 5.82 -12.92 -23.16
C SER A 92 4.74 -12.08 -22.46
N SER A 93 4.17 -11.22 -23.31
CA SER A 93 3.02 -10.37 -23.11
C SER A 93 1.78 -11.12 -22.57
N ALA A 94 1.00 -10.38 -21.77
CA ALA A 94 -0.43 -10.55 -21.47
C ALA A 94 -0.87 -11.72 -20.55
N LYS A 95 -1.37 -11.31 -19.36
CA LYS A 95 -2.57 -11.74 -18.59
C LYS A 95 -2.29 -11.55 -17.08
N GLU A 96 -2.83 -10.55 -16.36
CA GLU A 96 -4.21 -10.45 -15.84
C GLU A 96 -4.71 -11.81 -15.29
N ASP A 97 -5.16 -12.04 -14.07
CA ASP A 97 -5.51 -11.28 -12.85
C ASP A 97 -5.50 -12.32 -11.69
N LEU A 98 -5.50 -12.01 -10.38
CA LEU A 98 -6.75 -11.80 -9.62
C LEU A 98 -6.45 -11.78 -8.10
N LYS A 99 -6.47 -10.59 -7.48
CA LYS A 99 -7.13 -10.41 -6.16
C LYS A 99 -7.49 -8.95 -5.90
N ASN A 100 -8.14 -8.36 -6.90
CA ASN A 100 -9.09 -7.28 -6.69
C ASN A 100 -10.02 -7.21 -7.92
N THR A 101 -10.57 -8.35 -8.34
CA THR A 101 -11.64 -8.35 -9.33
C THR A 101 -12.96 -8.11 -8.62
N VAL A 102 -13.12 -6.89 -8.12
CA VAL A 102 -14.44 -6.29 -8.26
C VAL A 102 -14.63 -6.27 -9.78
N SER A 103 -15.53 -7.11 -10.30
CA SER A 103 -15.76 -7.14 -11.74
C SER A 103 -16.08 -5.72 -12.21
N ASN A 104 -15.69 -5.33 -13.42
CA ASN A 104 -16.01 -3.98 -13.92
C ASN A 104 -17.50 -3.66 -13.76
N SER A 105 -18.36 -4.68 -13.90
CA SER A 105 -19.79 -4.60 -13.59
C SER A 105 -20.11 -4.25 -12.12
N GLU A 106 -19.40 -4.81 -11.14
CA GLU A 106 -19.59 -4.49 -9.73
C GLU A 106 -19.07 -3.09 -9.39
N LEU A 107 -18.00 -2.62 -10.06
CA LEU A 107 -17.55 -1.23 -9.96
C LEU A 107 -18.59 -0.27 -10.54
N GLU A 108 -19.14 -0.56 -11.73
CA GLU A 108 -20.20 0.24 -12.35
C GLU A 108 -21.45 0.31 -11.46
N LEU A 109 -21.85 -0.79 -10.84
CA LEU A 109 -22.96 -0.80 -9.89
C LEU A 109 -22.67 0.07 -8.66
N LYS A 110 -21.45 0.00 -8.10
CA LYS A 110 -21.05 0.85 -6.97
C LYS A 110 -21.02 2.33 -7.36
N VAL A 111 -20.52 2.66 -8.55
CA VAL A 111 -20.53 4.04 -9.07
C VAL A 111 -21.96 4.55 -9.18
N LYS A 112 -22.86 3.78 -9.80
CA LYS A 112 -24.28 4.16 -9.90
C LYS A 112 -24.92 4.35 -8.53
N ALA A 113 -24.68 3.44 -7.59
CA ALA A 113 -25.22 3.56 -6.24
C ALA A 113 -24.69 4.81 -5.50
N LEU A 114 -23.42 5.19 -5.72
CA LEU A 114 -22.87 6.41 -5.15
C LEU A 114 -23.43 7.66 -5.83
N GLU A 115 -23.63 7.63 -7.14
CA GLU A 115 -24.26 8.72 -7.89
C GLU A 115 -25.70 8.97 -7.43
N THR A 116 -26.50 7.92 -7.20
CA THR A 116 -27.87 8.07 -6.68
C THR A 116 -27.88 8.63 -5.27
N GLN A 117 -26.97 8.17 -4.39
CA GLN A 117 -26.79 8.74 -3.05
C GLN A 117 -26.39 10.22 -3.08
N LEU A 118 -25.51 10.61 -4.01
CA LEU A 118 -25.09 11.99 -4.14
C LEU A 118 -26.25 12.87 -4.59
N ASN A 119 -27.02 12.42 -5.59
CA ASN A 119 -28.20 13.14 -6.07
C ASN A 119 -29.27 13.31 -4.98
N SER A 120 -29.49 12.29 -4.13
CA SER A 120 -30.45 12.42 -3.03
C SER A 120 -30.00 13.44 -1.99
N ILE A 121 -28.71 13.45 -1.63
CA ILE A 121 -28.14 14.45 -0.72
C ILE A 121 -28.25 15.87 -1.31
N GLN A 122 -28.01 16.04 -2.61
CA GLN A 122 -28.17 17.34 -3.27
C GLN A 122 -29.61 17.81 -3.24
N LEU A 123 -30.57 16.91 -3.49
CA LEU A 123 -32.00 17.24 -3.44
C LEU A 123 -32.43 17.60 -2.01
N ASP A 124 -31.92 16.88 -1.01
CA ASP A 124 -32.14 17.19 0.40
C ASP A 124 -31.63 18.57 0.76
N LEU A 125 -30.39 18.88 0.37
CA LEU A 125 -29.78 20.19 0.60
C LEU A 125 -30.59 21.30 -0.07
N ALA A 126 -30.97 21.12 -1.34
CA ALA A 126 -31.79 22.09 -2.07
C ALA A 126 -33.17 22.28 -1.41
N SER A 127 -33.77 21.20 -0.88
CA SER A 127 -35.05 21.28 -0.16
C SER A 127 -34.94 22.04 1.16
N GLU A 128 -33.83 21.88 1.88
CA GLU A 128 -33.55 22.60 3.11
C GLU A 128 -33.29 24.09 2.83
N GLU A 129 -32.49 24.40 1.80
CA GLU A 129 -32.26 25.78 1.35
C GLU A 129 -33.57 26.44 0.92
N PHE A 130 -34.44 25.73 0.20
CA PHE A 130 -35.75 26.22 -0.20
C PHE A 130 -36.66 26.49 1.01
N LEU A 131 -36.67 25.59 2.00
CA LEU A 131 -37.42 25.75 3.24
C LEU A 131 -36.92 26.98 4.01
N LEU A 132 -35.60 27.15 4.13
CA LEU A 132 -34.99 28.31 4.78
C LEU A 132 -35.32 29.62 4.05
N ALA A 133 -35.32 29.61 2.72
CA ALA A 133 -35.57 30.81 1.91
C ALA A 133 -37.05 31.20 1.84
N THR A 134 -37.97 30.22 1.80
CA THR A 134 -39.39 30.47 1.50
C THR A 134 -40.35 30.11 2.64
N GLY A 135 -39.88 29.39 3.66
CA GLY A 135 -40.69 28.84 4.73
C GLY A 135 -41.62 27.70 4.29
N ARG A 136 -41.49 27.19 3.06
CA ARG A 136 -42.33 26.12 2.51
C ARG A 136 -41.56 24.81 2.44
N TYR A 137 -42.15 23.75 3.00
CA TYR A 137 -41.57 22.41 2.98
C TYR A 137 -41.96 21.67 1.70
N ILE A 138 -40.99 21.01 1.08
CA ILE A 138 -41.21 20.08 -0.04
C ILE A 138 -41.09 18.66 0.50
N PRO A 139 -42.17 17.87 0.54
CA PRO A 139 -42.11 16.47 0.95
C PRO A 139 -41.19 15.68 0.02
N LYS A 140 -40.26 14.92 0.61
CA LYS A 140 -39.38 14.03 -0.14
C LYS A 140 -40.21 12.92 -0.77
N LEU A 141 -40.18 12.85 -2.10
CA LEU A 141 -40.57 11.65 -2.82
C LEU A 141 -39.31 10.78 -2.89
N TYR A 142 -39.16 9.86 -1.96
CA TYR A 142 -38.19 8.79 -2.15
C TYR A 142 -38.63 8.06 -3.41
N LEU A 143 -37.82 8.15 -4.46
CA LEU A 143 -37.87 7.19 -5.56
C LEU A 143 -37.47 5.87 -4.90
N ASP A 144 -38.48 5.12 -4.49
CA ASP A 144 -38.35 3.73 -4.09
C ASP A 144 -37.99 2.99 -5.38
N ASP A 145 -36.69 2.91 -5.68
CA ASP A 145 -36.17 1.95 -6.66
C ASP A 145 -36.24 0.55 -6.02
N GLY A 146 -37.47 0.13 -5.69
CA GLY A 146 -37.84 -1.22 -5.33
C GLY A 146 -38.19 -1.97 -6.60
N ASP A 147 -37.22 -2.75 -7.10
CA ASP A 147 -37.28 -3.88 -8.05
C ASP A 147 -35.87 -3.94 -8.67
N VAL A 148 -34.96 -4.88 -8.35
CA VAL A 148 -35.01 -6.35 -8.44
C VAL A 148 -33.87 -6.96 -7.61
#